data_AF-A0AAU0ZVV8-F1
#
_entry.id   AF-A0AAU0ZVV8-F1
#
_cell.length_a   1.000
_cell.length_b   1.000
_cell.length_c   1.000
_cell.angle_alpha   90.00
_cell.angle_beta   90.00
_cell.angle_gamma   90.00
#
_symmetry.space_group_name_H-M   'P 1'
#
loop_
_entity.id
_entity.type
_entity.pdbx_description
1 polymer ?
#
loop_
_entity_poly.entity_id
_entity_poly.type
_entity_poly.pdbx_seq_one_letter_code
_entity_poly.pdbx_strand_id
1 'polypeptide(L)'
;MAKHRRNPAQSPARLRLAMATATAAALTGGLFVATAGTATAATPGVAASDADFNGDGMADVATSAPLAYVGGHSGAGQVSVLYGGGKHTTISQDSAGVPGTAEAGDVFGTATAYGDFNSDGYDDLVVGAPGEDVGTDKDGGTAAILWGSASGLSGAKSGKTLTDPRPSKHDAFGGRLAAGDFYGSGTDDIAVGTANSATIDVIGMGGDQSWKTVTAPVQSGTDGVGVHNLHSGDVNGDGIDDLLVNGYEADSDMGWNANYYLPGGSGFTSASDAVKLPAGVITDVGDVDSDGYGDVVIGLEWDTDSGVPGAQLGGAVKIAHGSANGPVASAIQTIDQDTSGVPGGGETGDDFGGELDLGDINGDGHLDLVVGSVGENLGGVADAGAITVLYGAADGSGITGAGAELYSQNTPGVPNSDEKDDNFGSDVHIDDLNDDGRGDVIVGALGENDGNGAVYALNSQADGTLSGSAGTYVSTLGISGSGTPLLGANFAD
;
A
#
# COMPACT_ATOMS: atom_id res chain seq x y z
N MET A 1 73.96 18.35 39.92
CA MET A 1 73.95 18.05 41.38
C MET A 1 73.74 16.56 41.59
N ALA A 2 74.50 15.96 42.52
CA ALA A 2 74.50 14.54 42.90
C ALA A 2 73.08 14.01 43.26
N LYS A 3 72.66 12.84 42.75
CA LYS A 3 72.83 11.47 43.30
C LYS A 3 72.27 11.25 44.72
N HIS A 4 71.19 10.45 44.85
CA HIS A 4 70.96 9.34 45.82
C HIS A 4 69.53 8.79 45.62
N ARG A 5 69.19 7.49 45.72
CA ARG A 5 69.92 6.21 45.91
C ARG A 5 68.91 5.05 45.83
N ARG A 6 69.39 3.91 45.29
CA ARG A 6 69.13 2.49 45.70
C ARG A 6 67.80 1.78 45.37
N ASN A 7 67.89 0.88 44.39
CA ASN A 7 67.38 -0.51 44.45
C ASN A 7 68.39 -1.40 45.21
N PRO A 8 68.02 -2.56 45.83
CA PRO A 8 68.07 -3.82 45.07
C PRO A 8 67.21 -5.04 45.55
N ALA A 9 66.77 -5.82 44.55
CA ALA A 9 66.87 -7.30 44.40
C ALA A 9 66.01 -8.23 45.30
N GLN A 10 65.63 -9.47 44.95
CA GLN A 10 66.12 -10.50 44.02
C GLN A 10 64.98 -11.43 43.52
N SER A 11 65.19 -12.03 42.34
CA SER A 11 64.48 -13.21 41.76
C SER A 11 65.09 -14.53 42.30
N PRO A 12 64.46 -15.73 42.19
CA PRO A 12 64.76 -16.57 41.01
C PRO A 12 63.67 -17.56 40.52
N ALA A 13 63.72 -17.77 39.20
CA ALA A 13 63.38 -18.91 38.33
C ALA A 13 62.76 -20.23 38.88
N ARG A 14 61.87 -20.84 38.07
CA ARG A 14 61.96 -22.27 37.68
C ARG A 14 61.06 -22.64 36.47
N LEU A 15 61.62 -23.55 35.68
CA LEU A 15 61.18 -24.17 34.43
C LEU A 15 60.46 -25.51 34.73
N ARG A 16 59.44 -25.92 33.95
CA ARG A 16 59.26 -27.25 33.29
C ARG A 16 57.81 -27.75 33.19
N LEU A 17 57.49 -28.12 31.94
CA LEU A 17 56.61 -29.15 31.38
C LEU A 17 56.15 -30.30 32.31
N ALA A 18 54.88 -30.69 32.25
CA ALA A 18 54.41 -32.05 32.51
C ALA A 18 53.10 -32.36 31.74
N MET A 19 53.15 -33.43 30.94
CA MET A 19 52.03 -34.15 30.32
C MET A 19 51.25 -34.99 31.33
N ALA A 20 50.10 -35.50 30.84
CA ALA A 20 49.33 -36.70 31.23
C ALA A 20 47.94 -36.35 31.82
N THR A 21 46.82 -36.97 31.46
CA THR A 21 46.59 -38.30 30.85
C THR A 21 45.20 -38.34 30.21
N ALA A 22 45.03 -39.15 29.17
CA ALA A 22 43.74 -39.48 28.57
C ALA A 22 42.93 -40.47 29.43
N THR A 23 41.60 -40.36 29.37
CA THR A 23 40.69 -41.51 29.42
C THR A 23 39.52 -41.25 28.48
N ALA A 24 39.53 -41.99 27.36
CA ALA A 24 38.39 -42.19 26.51
C ALA A 24 37.48 -43.25 27.14
N ALA A 25 36.17 -42.98 27.15
CA ALA A 25 35.15 -44.01 27.21
C ALA A 25 34.42 -43.97 25.87
N ALA A 26 34.68 -44.98 25.02
CA ALA A 26 33.89 -45.24 23.84
C ALA A 26 32.63 -45.98 24.25
N LEU A 27 31.46 -45.46 23.89
CA LEU A 27 30.30 -46.28 23.62
C LEU A 27 29.75 -45.90 22.24
N THR A 28 29.82 -46.89 21.36
CA THR A 28 29.34 -46.97 19.99
C THR A 28 27.86 -46.62 19.84
N GLY A 29 27.52 -45.80 18.84
CA GLY A 29 26.16 -45.71 18.32
C GLY A 29 25.90 -44.47 17.47
N GLY A 30 25.80 -44.65 16.15
CA GLY A 30 25.18 -43.70 15.22
C GLY A 30 26.10 -42.59 14.68
N LEU A 31 26.81 -42.88 13.59
CA LEU A 31 27.33 -41.84 12.70
C LEU A 31 26.11 -41.22 11.98
N PHE A 32 25.51 -40.18 12.55
CA PHE A 32 24.75 -39.22 11.75
C PHE A 32 25.76 -38.36 11.03
N VAL A 33 25.95 -38.63 9.74
CA VAL A 33 26.53 -37.64 8.83
C VAL A 33 25.51 -36.52 8.74
N ALA A 34 25.65 -35.51 9.59
CA ALA A 34 25.06 -34.22 9.32
C ALA A 34 25.79 -33.68 8.09
N THR A 35 25.22 -33.90 6.91
CA THR A 35 25.48 -33.01 5.79
C THR A 35 25.11 -31.64 6.32
N ALA A 36 26.11 -30.77 6.48
CA ALA A 36 25.86 -29.36 6.63
C ALA A 36 25.05 -28.97 5.40
N GLY A 37 23.73 -28.85 5.56
CA GLY A 37 22.91 -28.15 4.60
C GLY A 37 23.57 -26.79 4.46
N THR A 38 23.96 -26.44 3.25
CA THR A 38 24.12 -25.04 2.92
C THR A 38 22.84 -24.37 3.41
N ALA A 39 22.94 -23.47 4.37
CA ALA A 39 21.86 -22.55 4.62
C ALA A 39 21.59 -21.92 3.26
N THR A 40 20.47 -22.30 2.63
CA THR A 40 19.91 -21.43 1.63
C THR A 40 19.69 -20.14 2.38
N ALA A 41 20.29 -19.04 1.90
CA ALA A 41 19.70 -17.76 2.25
C ALA A 41 18.20 -17.94 1.96
N ALA A 42 17.34 -17.55 2.90
CA ALA A 42 16.00 -17.20 2.49
C ALA A 42 16.19 -16.29 1.28
N THR A 43 15.59 -16.63 0.14
CA THR A 43 15.19 -15.59 -0.80
C THR A 43 14.62 -14.48 0.08
N PRO A 44 15.06 -13.22 -0.05
CA PRO A 44 14.27 -12.13 0.49
C PRO A 44 12.84 -12.44 0.04
N GLY A 45 11.95 -12.72 0.99
CA GLY A 45 10.54 -12.74 0.63
C GLY A 45 10.30 -11.39 -0.01
N VAL A 46 9.59 -11.36 -1.12
CA VAL A 46 8.94 -10.13 -1.57
C VAL A 46 8.11 -9.74 -0.36
N ALA A 47 8.59 -8.77 0.42
CA ALA A 47 7.89 -8.37 1.61
C ALA A 47 6.65 -7.68 1.07
N ALA A 48 5.49 -8.29 1.25
CA ALA A 48 4.25 -7.54 1.24
C ALA A 48 4.49 -6.36 2.19
N SER A 49 4.17 -5.16 1.74
CA SER A 49 4.10 -4.02 2.64
C SER A 49 2.94 -4.30 3.58
N ASP A 50 3.25 -4.93 4.71
CA ASP A 50 2.30 -5.13 5.80
C ASP A 50 2.52 -3.97 6.78
N ALA A 51 1.58 -3.03 6.86
CA ALA A 51 1.72 -1.94 7.82
C ALA A 51 1.69 -2.47 9.26
N ASP A 52 2.66 -2.12 10.11
CA ASP A 52 2.67 -2.45 11.55
C ASP A 52 2.87 -1.17 12.36
N PHE A 53 1.80 -0.38 12.48
CA PHE A 53 1.81 0.89 13.22
C PHE A 53 2.09 0.70 14.71
N ASN A 54 1.91 -0.52 15.21
CA ASN A 54 1.95 -0.84 16.63
C ASN A 54 3.16 -1.70 17.06
N GLY A 55 3.91 -2.22 16.11
CA GLY A 55 5.14 -3.01 16.27
C GLY A 55 4.91 -4.34 16.97
N ASP A 56 3.73 -4.96 16.83
CA ASP A 56 3.43 -6.27 17.42
C ASP A 56 3.62 -7.46 16.49
N GLY A 57 4.02 -7.20 15.23
CA GLY A 57 4.33 -8.19 14.22
C GLY A 57 3.12 -8.80 13.53
N MET A 58 1.92 -8.25 13.76
CA MET A 58 0.73 -8.51 12.95
C MET A 58 0.49 -7.28 12.09
N ALA A 59 0.02 -7.47 10.86
CA ALA A 59 -0.35 -6.36 10.01
C ALA A 59 -1.57 -5.60 10.59
N ASP A 60 -1.60 -4.30 10.31
CA ASP A 60 -2.58 -3.32 10.77
C ASP A 60 -3.16 -2.57 9.55
N VAL A 61 -4.48 -2.41 9.49
CA VAL A 61 -5.11 -1.72 8.34
C VAL A 61 -5.54 -0.32 8.72
N ALA A 62 -5.15 0.69 7.95
CA ALA A 62 -5.75 2.02 8.02
C ALA A 62 -6.83 2.18 6.94
N THR A 63 -8.04 2.60 7.32
CA THR A 63 -9.16 2.78 6.41
C THR A 63 -9.91 4.09 6.68
N SER A 64 -10.36 4.75 5.63
CA SER A 64 -10.96 6.08 5.72
C SER A 64 -12.48 6.05 5.66
N ALA A 65 -13.08 7.06 6.31
CA ALA A 65 -14.45 7.52 6.12
C ALA A 65 -14.39 9.02 5.80
N PRO A 66 -13.95 9.41 4.59
CA PRO A 66 -13.52 10.77 4.27
C PRO A 66 -14.66 11.79 4.34
N LEU A 67 -15.91 11.34 4.23
CA LEU A 67 -17.08 12.22 4.28
C LEU A 67 -17.76 12.23 5.67
N ALA A 68 -17.16 11.58 6.67
CA ALA A 68 -17.69 11.51 8.02
C ALA A 68 -17.84 12.89 8.68
N TYR A 69 -18.79 12.98 9.60
CA TYR A 69 -18.96 14.16 10.46
C TYR A 69 -18.00 14.12 11.65
N VAL A 70 -17.32 15.23 11.92
CA VAL A 70 -16.48 15.41 13.11
C VAL A 70 -16.87 16.71 13.79
N GLY A 71 -17.12 16.70 15.11
CA GLY A 71 -17.49 17.92 15.84
C GLY A 71 -18.79 18.61 15.38
N GLY A 72 -19.59 17.98 14.51
CA GLY A 72 -20.76 18.58 13.87
C GLY A 72 -20.48 19.20 12.49
N HIS A 73 -19.25 19.12 11.99
CA HIS A 73 -18.82 19.54 10.66
C HIS A 73 -19.00 18.39 9.67
N SER A 74 -19.78 18.62 8.62
CA SER A 74 -20.03 17.62 7.56
C SER A 74 -18.83 17.48 6.65
N GLY A 75 -18.45 16.26 6.28
CA GLY A 75 -17.33 16.03 5.38
C GLY A 75 -15.99 16.48 5.96
N ALA A 76 -15.84 16.43 7.29
CA ALA A 76 -14.57 16.70 7.95
C ALA A 76 -13.61 15.52 7.81
N GLY A 77 -14.15 14.29 7.76
CA GLY A 77 -13.38 13.07 7.51
C GLY A 77 -12.73 12.47 8.76
N GLN A 78 -12.58 11.14 8.74
CA GLN A 78 -11.93 10.35 9.79
C GLN A 78 -11.17 9.18 9.17
N VAL A 79 -10.10 8.75 9.82
CA VAL A 79 -9.37 7.50 9.54
C VAL A 79 -9.54 6.56 10.71
N SER A 80 -9.76 5.28 10.47
CA SER A 80 -9.74 4.24 11.49
C SER A 80 -8.63 3.26 11.22
N VAL A 81 -7.93 2.86 12.28
CA VAL A 81 -6.89 1.83 12.22
C VAL A 81 -7.43 0.59 12.90
N LEU A 82 -7.45 -0.52 12.17
CA LEU A 82 -7.82 -1.85 12.62
C LEU A 82 -6.52 -2.60 12.88
N TYR A 83 -6.17 -2.76 14.15
CA TYR A 83 -4.94 -3.46 14.52
C TYR A 83 -5.11 -4.97 14.39
N GLY A 84 -4.02 -5.65 14.02
CA GLY A 84 -3.89 -7.09 14.14
C GLY A 84 -4.39 -7.59 15.51
N GLY A 85 -5.17 -8.68 15.51
CA GLY A 85 -5.77 -9.21 16.73
C GLY A 85 -6.98 -8.42 17.30
N GLY A 86 -7.51 -7.43 16.58
CA GLY A 86 -8.90 -6.94 16.73
C GLY A 86 -9.11 -5.71 17.62
N LYS A 87 -8.05 -4.94 17.94
CA LYS A 87 -8.22 -3.59 18.50
C LYS A 87 -8.45 -2.59 17.37
N HIS A 88 -9.02 -1.43 17.68
CA HIS A 88 -9.06 -0.33 16.72
C HIS A 88 -8.92 1.03 17.40
N THR A 89 -8.62 2.04 16.60
CA THR A 89 -8.73 3.45 16.96
C THR A 89 -9.31 4.24 15.79
N THR A 90 -10.00 5.34 16.07
CA THR A 90 -10.53 6.25 15.05
C THR A 90 -10.04 7.65 15.33
N ILE A 91 -9.54 8.30 14.30
CA ILE A 91 -8.73 9.52 14.34
C ILE A 91 -9.34 10.55 13.39
N SER A 92 -9.27 11.81 13.78
CA SER A 92 -9.63 12.98 12.98
C SER A 92 -8.74 14.16 13.36
N GLN A 93 -8.85 15.28 12.66
CA GLN A 93 -8.14 16.52 13.02
C GLN A 93 -8.51 17.05 14.43
N ASP A 94 -9.66 16.69 14.98
CA ASP A 94 -10.06 17.04 16.36
C ASP A 94 -9.45 16.09 17.43
N SER A 95 -8.81 15.00 17.01
CA SER A 95 -8.22 14.04 17.93
C SER A 95 -6.98 14.63 18.61
N ALA A 96 -6.77 14.27 19.88
CA ALA A 96 -5.65 14.80 20.64
C ALA A 96 -4.31 14.49 19.94
N GLY A 97 -3.47 15.53 19.79
CA GLY A 97 -2.14 15.41 19.18
C GLY A 97 -2.13 15.30 17.65
N VAL A 98 -3.29 15.22 17.00
CA VAL A 98 -3.39 15.40 15.54
C VAL A 98 -3.31 16.90 15.21
N PRO A 99 -2.49 17.32 14.23
CA PRO A 99 -2.47 18.71 13.79
C PRO A 99 -3.77 19.14 13.10
N GLY A 100 -4.13 20.42 13.26
CA GLY A 100 -5.32 21.02 12.66
C GLY A 100 -6.53 21.02 13.60
N THR A 101 -7.68 21.35 13.04
CA THR A 101 -9.00 21.27 13.68
C THR A 101 -10.01 20.90 12.62
N ALA A 102 -11.00 20.08 12.94
CA ALA A 102 -11.98 19.66 11.93
C ALA A 102 -12.90 20.82 11.52
N GLU A 103 -12.98 21.06 10.22
CA GLU A 103 -13.86 22.00 9.56
C GLU A 103 -14.74 21.26 8.52
N ALA A 104 -15.71 21.98 7.96
CA ALA A 104 -16.67 21.35 7.05
C ALA A 104 -16.07 21.28 5.64
N GLY A 105 -15.84 20.06 5.15
CA GLY A 105 -15.32 19.83 3.81
C GLY A 105 -13.82 19.50 3.76
N ASP A 106 -13.12 19.42 4.89
CA ASP A 106 -11.68 19.10 4.94
C ASP A 106 -11.34 17.75 4.34
N VAL A 107 -12.29 16.81 4.45
CA VAL A 107 -12.21 15.44 3.96
C VAL A 107 -10.91 14.73 4.38
N PHE A 108 -10.57 14.84 5.66
CA PHE A 108 -9.44 14.14 6.26
C PHE A 108 -9.54 12.62 6.03
N GLY A 109 -8.51 12.04 5.43
CA GLY A 109 -8.50 10.63 4.99
C GLY A 109 -8.85 10.41 3.52
N THR A 110 -9.04 11.46 2.71
CA THR A 110 -9.23 11.29 1.25
C THR A 110 -8.05 10.65 0.55
N ALA A 111 -6.84 10.85 1.07
CA ALA A 111 -5.65 10.13 0.62
C ALA A 111 -4.82 9.78 1.86
N THR A 112 -4.23 8.59 1.83
CA THR A 112 -3.31 8.10 2.85
C THR A 112 -2.14 7.38 2.20
N ALA A 113 -1.01 7.35 2.90
CA ALA A 113 0.09 6.45 2.59
C ALA A 113 0.83 6.12 3.89
N TYR A 114 1.53 4.99 3.96
CA TYR A 114 2.27 4.60 5.17
C TYR A 114 3.73 4.22 4.91
N GLY A 115 4.51 4.12 5.99
CA GLY A 115 5.91 3.72 5.99
C GLY A 115 6.62 4.23 7.24
N ASP A 116 7.84 3.79 7.51
CA ASP A 116 8.61 4.25 8.67
C ASP A 116 9.36 5.55 8.36
N PHE A 117 8.62 6.66 8.38
CA PHE A 117 9.11 8.00 8.05
C PHE A 117 10.12 8.55 9.06
N ASN A 118 10.38 7.86 10.18
CA ASN A 118 11.31 8.33 11.20
C ASN A 118 12.37 7.31 11.63
N SER A 119 12.33 6.12 11.04
CA SER A 119 13.20 4.97 11.31
C SER A 119 13.19 4.56 12.79
N ASP A 120 12.03 4.58 13.45
CA ASP A 120 11.86 4.08 14.84
C ASP A 120 11.35 2.64 14.92
N GLY A 121 11.12 1.99 13.78
CA GLY A 121 10.68 0.60 13.66
C GLY A 121 9.19 0.40 13.89
N TYR A 122 8.40 1.46 13.71
CA TYR A 122 6.95 1.44 13.66
C TYR A 122 6.55 2.13 12.37
N ASP A 123 5.60 1.57 11.63
CA ASP A 123 5.08 2.31 10.49
C ASP A 123 4.32 3.55 10.97
N ASP A 124 4.43 4.60 10.19
CA ASP A 124 3.77 5.88 10.36
C ASP A 124 2.72 6.06 9.26
N LEU A 125 1.75 6.93 9.48
CA LEU A 125 0.70 7.20 8.48
C LEU A 125 0.71 8.67 8.10
N VAL A 126 0.81 8.97 6.80
CA VAL A 126 0.50 10.31 6.29
C VAL A 126 -0.96 10.36 5.85
N VAL A 127 -1.69 11.37 6.31
CA VAL A 127 -3.12 11.55 6.02
C VAL A 127 -3.37 12.92 5.42
N GLY A 128 -4.01 12.95 4.27
CA GLY A 128 -4.43 14.16 3.58
C GLY A 128 -5.77 14.73 4.09
N ALA A 129 -5.88 16.05 4.14
CA ALA A 129 -7.11 16.83 4.23
C ALA A 129 -7.10 17.89 3.11
N PRO A 130 -7.35 17.49 1.86
CA PRO A 130 -7.28 18.40 0.71
C PRO A 130 -8.28 19.54 0.77
N GLY A 131 -9.35 19.45 1.57
CA GLY A 131 -10.31 20.54 1.74
C GLY A 131 -9.94 21.58 2.80
N GLU A 132 -8.83 21.39 3.53
CA GLU A 132 -8.45 22.27 4.64
C GLU A 132 -8.23 23.73 4.18
N ASP A 133 -8.80 24.67 4.94
CA ASP A 133 -8.54 26.11 4.78
C ASP A 133 -7.19 26.49 5.44
N VAL A 134 -6.16 26.79 4.63
CA VAL A 134 -4.82 27.16 5.13
C VAL A 134 -4.66 28.68 5.20
N GLY A 135 -4.97 29.22 6.39
CA GLY A 135 -4.78 30.65 6.68
C GLY A 135 -5.79 31.54 5.97
N THR A 136 -5.45 32.08 4.79
CA THR A 136 -6.40 32.82 3.94
C THR A 136 -6.69 32.11 2.62
N ASP A 137 -6.03 30.98 2.40
CA ASP A 137 -6.21 30.16 1.22
C ASP A 137 -7.33 29.17 1.48
N LYS A 138 -8.38 29.24 0.68
CA LYS A 138 -9.56 28.42 0.88
C LYS A 138 -9.36 27.09 0.16
N ASP A 139 -9.60 25.98 0.82
CA ASP A 139 -9.41 24.63 0.28
C ASP A 139 -7.96 24.43 -0.26
N GLY A 140 -6.98 25.08 0.40
CA GLY A 140 -5.56 24.98 0.06
C GLY A 140 -4.99 23.58 0.33
N GLY A 141 -5.61 22.88 1.30
CA GLY A 141 -5.31 21.51 1.65
C GLY A 141 -4.10 21.35 2.58
N THR A 142 -4.08 20.26 3.34
CA THR A 142 -2.95 19.88 4.19
C THR A 142 -2.72 18.37 4.18
N ALA A 143 -1.57 17.94 4.69
CA ALA A 143 -1.34 16.57 5.09
C ALA A 143 -0.67 16.52 6.46
N ALA A 144 -0.93 15.47 7.23
CA ALA A 144 -0.37 15.27 8.55
C ALA A 144 0.26 13.88 8.67
N ILE A 145 1.48 13.82 9.20
CA ILE A 145 2.09 12.55 9.64
C ILE A 145 1.59 12.23 11.04
N LEU A 146 1.08 11.03 11.21
CA LEU A 146 0.70 10.40 12.46
C LEU A 146 1.74 9.33 12.79
N TRP A 147 2.42 9.49 13.91
CA TRP A 147 3.54 8.63 14.27
C TRP A 147 3.08 7.31 14.90
N GLY A 148 3.58 6.20 14.38
CA GLY A 148 3.46 4.86 14.95
C GLY A 148 4.12 4.75 16.32
N SER A 149 3.74 3.75 17.10
CA SER A 149 4.34 3.46 18.41
C SER A 149 3.88 2.12 18.94
N ALA A 150 4.47 1.62 20.03
CA ALA A 150 3.95 0.46 20.76
C ALA A 150 2.48 0.57 21.27
N SER A 151 1.81 1.71 21.08
CA SER A 151 0.38 1.90 21.35
C SER A 151 -0.42 2.22 20.09
N GLY A 152 0.18 2.01 18.91
CA GLY A 152 -0.33 2.37 17.60
C GLY A 152 -0.43 3.89 17.37
N LEU A 153 -1.23 4.26 16.37
CA LEU A 153 -1.62 5.62 16.01
C LEU A 153 -2.65 6.19 17.01
N SER A 154 -2.24 6.38 18.26
CA SER A 154 -3.15 6.80 19.33
C SER A 154 -3.32 8.32 19.49
N GLY A 155 -2.70 9.13 18.61
CA GLY A 155 -2.61 10.60 18.74
C GLY A 155 -1.78 11.09 19.95
N ALA A 156 -1.30 10.19 20.82
CA ALA A 156 -0.52 10.56 22.00
C ALA A 156 0.86 11.14 21.63
N LYS A 157 1.45 10.70 20.52
CA LYS A 157 2.57 11.38 19.88
C LYS A 157 2.00 12.54 19.05
N SER A 158 2.50 13.75 19.26
CA SER A 158 2.09 14.90 18.44
C SER A 158 2.50 14.69 16.99
N GLY A 159 1.51 14.63 16.09
CA GLY A 159 1.74 14.51 14.65
C GLY A 159 2.45 15.73 14.08
N LYS A 160 2.85 15.63 12.80
CA LYS A 160 3.56 16.69 12.08
C LYS A 160 2.75 17.13 10.86
N THR A 161 2.40 18.41 10.79
CA THR A 161 1.86 18.99 9.55
C THR A 161 2.93 19.03 8.47
N LEU A 162 2.62 18.47 7.30
CA LEU A 162 3.35 18.72 6.07
C LEU A 162 2.84 20.03 5.49
N THR A 163 3.68 21.07 5.60
CA THR A 163 3.36 22.38 5.02
C THR A 163 3.56 22.33 3.52
N ASP A 164 2.53 22.71 2.77
CA ASP A 164 2.62 22.86 1.32
C ASP A 164 3.84 23.75 0.94
N PRO A 165 4.80 23.23 0.17
CA PRO A 165 5.95 24.01 -0.28
C PRO A 165 5.61 25.09 -1.30
N ARG A 166 4.43 25.04 -1.94
CA ARG A 166 4.04 25.96 -3.02
C ARG A 166 2.56 26.43 -2.92
N PRO A 167 2.15 27.06 -1.80
CA PRO A 167 0.76 27.45 -1.47
C PRO A 167 0.17 28.62 -2.28
N SER A 168 0.79 28.96 -3.41
CA SER A 168 0.24 29.93 -4.37
C SER A 168 0.00 29.29 -5.73
N LYS A 169 0.22 27.97 -5.81
CA LYS A 169 0.21 27.17 -7.03
C LYS A 169 -0.49 25.82 -6.83
N HIS A 170 -0.72 25.39 -5.60
CA HIS A 170 -1.51 24.21 -5.28
C HIS A 170 -2.81 24.66 -4.64
N ASP A 171 -3.88 24.01 -5.07
CA ASP A 171 -5.11 23.88 -4.31
C ASP A 171 -5.22 22.37 -4.00
N ALA A 172 -5.87 22.00 -2.89
CA ALA A 172 -6.02 20.61 -2.48
C ALA A 172 -4.72 19.82 -2.22
N PHE A 173 -3.71 20.46 -1.60
CA PHE A 173 -2.49 19.77 -1.14
C PHE A 173 -2.85 18.61 -0.20
N GLY A 174 -2.15 17.48 -0.35
CA GLY A 174 -2.45 16.25 0.40
C GLY A 174 -3.54 15.38 -0.21
N GLY A 175 -4.11 15.75 -1.37
CA GLY A 175 -5.15 14.94 -2.04
C GLY A 175 -4.65 13.79 -2.93
N ARG A 176 -3.33 13.58 -3.03
CA ARG A 176 -2.66 12.45 -3.71
C ARG A 176 -1.35 12.20 -2.98
N LEU A 177 -1.18 11.02 -2.40
CA LEU A 177 -0.04 10.66 -1.57
C LEU A 177 0.54 9.34 -2.05
N ALA A 178 1.86 9.17 -1.87
CA ALA A 178 2.54 7.89 -1.95
C ALA A 178 3.76 7.94 -1.02
N ALA A 179 4.20 6.78 -0.56
CA ALA A 179 5.34 6.62 0.34
C ALA A 179 6.34 5.59 -0.20
N GLY A 180 7.62 5.82 0.01
CA GLY A 180 8.69 4.90 -0.40
C GLY A 180 10.05 5.56 -0.31
N ASP A 181 11.14 4.78 -0.31
CA ASP A 181 12.52 5.27 -0.22
C ASP A 181 13.02 5.83 -1.57
N PHE A 182 12.36 6.87 -2.08
CA PHE A 182 12.65 7.47 -3.37
C PHE A 182 14.09 8.01 -3.52
N TYR A 183 14.81 8.25 -2.41
CA TYR A 183 16.18 8.73 -2.42
C TYR A 183 17.25 7.70 -2.02
N GLY A 184 16.87 6.46 -1.69
CA GLY A 184 17.80 5.38 -1.35
C GLY A 184 18.51 5.61 0.00
N SER A 185 17.80 6.19 0.96
CA SER A 185 18.28 6.50 2.30
C SER A 185 18.04 5.38 3.32
N GLY A 186 17.13 4.46 3.03
CA GLY A 186 16.61 3.43 3.91
C GLY A 186 15.51 3.91 4.87
N THR A 187 14.94 5.08 4.63
CA THR A 187 13.80 5.65 5.35
C THR A 187 12.78 6.06 4.32
N ASP A 188 11.52 5.73 4.52
CA ASP A 188 10.47 6.06 3.55
C ASP A 188 10.28 7.57 3.45
N ASP A 189 10.24 8.06 2.21
CA ASP A 189 9.98 9.43 1.84
C ASP A 189 8.50 9.61 1.51
N ILE A 190 8.04 10.85 1.39
CA ILE A 190 6.62 11.15 1.09
C ILE A 190 6.53 11.95 -0.20
N ALA A 191 5.73 11.48 -1.15
CA ALA A 191 5.38 12.16 -2.38
C ALA A 191 3.96 12.74 -2.31
N VAL A 192 3.80 13.99 -2.78
CA VAL A 192 2.50 14.68 -2.82
C VAL A 192 2.24 15.21 -4.23
N GLY A 193 1.19 14.70 -4.86
CA GLY A 193 0.77 15.09 -6.21
C GLY A 193 -0.04 16.38 -6.22
N THR A 194 0.05 17.15 -7.32
CA THR A 194 -0.75 18.37 -7.51
C THR A 194 -1.88 18.14 -8.52
N ALA A 195 -3.13 18.40 -8.13
CA ALA A 195 -4.30 18.14 -8.98
C ALA A 195 -4.35 18.90 -10.31
N ASN A 196 -3.81 20.12 -10.32
CA ASN A 196 -3.85 21.04 -11.46
C ASN A 196 -2.47 21.24 -12.10
N SER A 197 -1.50 20.36 -11.78
CA SER A 197 -0.13 20.49 -12.28
C SER A 197 0.49 19.12 -12.56
N ALA A 198 1.46 19.08 -13.45
CA ALA A 198 2.26 17.88 -13.74
C ALA A 198 3.36 17.63 -12.69
N THR A 199 3.27 18.28 -11.53
CA THR A 199 4.33 18.29 -10.53
C THR A 199 3.97 17.46 -9.32
N ILE A 200 4.98 16.80 -8.77
CA ILE A 200 4.95 16.05 -7.53
C ILE A 200 6.00 16.69 -6.62
N ASP A 201 5.67 17.00 -5.38
CA ASP A 201 6.66 17.38 -4.39
C ASP A 201 6.98 16.20 -3.49
N VAL A 202 8.26 15.93 -3.32
CA VAL A 202 8.77 14.80 -2.55
C VAL A 202 9.64 15.34 -1.42
N ILE A 203 9.33 14.93 -0.20
CA ILE A 203 10.10 15.28 1.00
C ILE A 203 10.88 14.06 1.47
N GLY A 204 12.22 14.21 1.51
CA GLY A 204 13.09 13.15 1.99
C GLY A 204 13.07 13.07 3.52
N MET A 205 12.74 11.91 4.10
CA MET A 205 12.59 11.78 5.55
C MET A 205 13.84 11.22 6.24
N GLY A 206 14.63 10.38 5.57
CA GLY A 206 15.91 9.82 6.07
C GLY A 206 17.09 10.78 6.07
N GLY A 207 16.90 12.05 5.65
CA GLY A 207 18.00 13.00 5.43
C GLY A 207 17.61 14.47 5.54
N ASP A 208 17.96 15.25 4.51
CA ASP A 208 17.55 16.66 4.41
C ASP A 208 16.06 16.73 4.07
N GLN A 209 15.24 17.13 5.05
CA GLN A 209 13.78 17.28 4.93
C GLN A 209 13.37 18.51 4.09
N SER A 210 14.13 18.76 3.03
CA SER A 210 13.84 19.77 2.01
C SER A 210 12.99 19.15 0.91
N TRP A 211 11.92 19.84 0.53
CA TRP A 211 11.12 19.47 -0.62
C TRP A 211 11.92 19.55 -1.93
N LYS A 212 11.78 18.52 -2.76
CA LYS A 212 12.20 18.54 -4.16
C LYS A 212 10.98 18.33 -5.06
N THR A 213 10.94 19.05 -6.17
CA THR A 213 9.83 18.93 -7.12
C THR A 213 10.27 18.07 -8.31
N VAL A 214 9.44 17.07 -8.63
CA VAL A 214 9.52 16.24 -9.83
C VAL A 214 8.44 16.72 -10.80
N THR A 215 8.71 16.64 -12.11
CA THR A 215 7.71 16.97 -13.15
C THR A 215 7.49 15.76 -14.04
N ALA A 216 6.31 15.16 -13.97
CA ALA A 216 5.93 14.00 -14.77
C ALA A 216 5.44 14.42 -16.17
N PRO A 217 5.37 13.49 -17.14
CA PRO A 217 4.96 13.77 -18.52
C PRO A 217 3.43 13.85 -18.71
N VAL A 218 2.69 14.19 -17.66
CA VAL A 218 1.23 14.37 -17.69
C VAL A 218 0.86 15.80 -18.06
N GLN A 219 -0.40 16.01 -18.44
CA GLN A 219 -0.94 17.34 -18.69
C GLN A 219 -0.99 18.18 -17.41
N SER A 220 -1.11 19.50 -17.59
CA SER A 220 -1.33 20.46 -16.51
C SER A 220 -2.39 21.46 -16.95
N GLY A 221 -3.34 21.81 -16.08
CA GLY A 221 -4.48 22.65 -16.42
C GLY A 221 -5.37 22.99 -15.23
N THR A 222 -6.62 23.35 -15.49
CA THR A 222 -7.65 23.55 -14.47
C THR A 222 -8.48 22.28 -14.32
N ASP A 223 -9.36 22.24 -13.32
CA ASP A 223 -10.39 21.22 -13.16
C ASP A 223 -9.82 19.79 -13.03
N GLY A 224 -8.71 19.63 -12.31
CA GLY A 224 -8.09 18.33 -12.04
C GLY A 224 -7.26 17.77 -13.20
N VAL A 225 -6.94 18.58 -14.21
CA VAL A 225 -6.03 18.21 -15.29
C VAL A 225 -4.58 18.31 -14.79
N GLY A 226 -4.11 17.27 -14.11
CA GLY A 226 -2.80 17.18 -13.47
C GLY A 226 -2.49 15.74 -13.04
N VAL A 227 -1.84 15.59 -11.88
CA VAL A 227 -1.61 14.28 -11.25
C VAL A 227 -2.92 13.75 -10.66
N HIS A 228 -3.30 12.53 -11.01
CA HIS A 228 -4.53 11.87 -10.58
C HIS A 228 -4.30 10.90 -9.44
N ASN A 229 -3.33 10.00 -9.59
CA ASN A 229 -2.96 9.01 -8.61
C ASN A 229 -1.43 8.84 -8.54
N LEU A 230 -0.93 8.36 -7.41
CA LEU A 230 0.47 8.04 -7.17
C LEU A 230 0.57 6.65 -6.54
N HIS A 231 1.61 5.91 -6.89
CA HIS A 231 1.96 4.64 -6.24
C HIS A 231 3.48 4.46 -6.35
N SER A 232 4.07 3.58 -5.55
CA SER A 232 5.52 3.39 -5.48
C SER A 232 5.94 1.93 -5.37
N GLY A 233 7.20 1.66 -5.69
CA GLY A 233 7.81 0.34 -5.52
C GLY A 233 9.05 0.16 -6.40
N ASP A 234 9.87 -0.84 -6.11
CA ASP A 234 11.13 -1.11 -6.83
C ASP A 234 10.90 -1.98 -8.09
N VAL A 235 10.47 -1.32 -9.17
CA VAL A 235 10.23 -1.97 -10.48
C VAL A 235 11.54 -2.39 -11.15
N ASN A 236 12.64 -1.72 -10.81
CA ASN A 236 13.93 -1.91 -11.51
C ASN A 236 14.95 -2.79 -10.75
N GLY A 237 14.63 -3.17 -9.52
CA GLY A 237 15.42 -4.08 -8.69
C GLY A 237 16.72 -3.47 -8.17
N ASP A 238 16.82 -2.14 -8.05
CA ASP A 238 18.02 -1.47 -7.52
C ASP A 238 17.99 -1.21 -6.01
N GLY A 239 16.89 -1.58 -5.35
CA GLY A 239 16.64 -1.39 -3.93
C GLY A 239 16.26 0.04 -3.55
N ILE A 240 15.77 0.83 -4.51
CA ILE A 240 15.24 2.18 -4.31
C ILE A 240 13.85 2.20 -4.92
N ASP A 241 12.88 2.73 -4.18
CA ASP A 241 11.52 2.80 -4.71
C ASP A 241 11.42 3.78 -5.88
N ASP A 242 10.72 3.33 -6.90
CA ASP A 242 10.34 4.13 -8.06
C ASP A 242 8.94 4.72 -7.85
N LEU A 243 8.58 5.73 -8.65
CA LEU A 243 7.27 6.37 -8.56
C LEU A 243 6.45 6.18 -9.83
N LEU A 244 5.22 5.73 -9.65
CA LEU A 244 4.19 5.64 -10.67
C LEU A 244 3.30 6.87 -10.56
N VAL A 245 3.11 7.56 -11.68
CA VAL A 245 2.31 8.80 -11.75
C VAL A 245 1.21 8.62 -12.78
N ASN A 246 -0.04 8.69 -12.32
CA ASN A 246 -1.21 8.68 -13.19
C ASN A 246 -1.63 10.11 -13.56
N GLY A 247 -2.09 10.28 -14.80
CA GLY A 247 -2.75 11.50 -15.26
C GLY A 247 -3.06 11.45 -16.75
N TYR A 248 -3.46 12.58 -17.33
CA TYR A 248 -3.71 12.63 -18.78
C TYR A 248 -2.40 12.76 -19.57
N GLU A 249 -2.22 11.95 -20.60
CA GLU A 249 -1.06 12.03 -21.50
C GLU A 249 -1.03 13.35 -22.30
N ALA A 250 0.16 13.91 -22.50
CA ALA A 250 0.34 15.17 -23.23
C ALA A 250 0.73 14.99 -24.71
N ASP A 251 0.84 13.75 -25.20
CA ASP A 251 1.36 13.41 -26.53
C ASP A 251 0.28 13.05 -27.56
N SER A 252 -1.01 13.14 -27.20
CA SER A 252 -2.12 13.08 -28.15
C SER A 252 -3.10 14.24 -27.97
N ASP A 253 -3.87 14.53 -29.04
CA ASP A 253 -4.93 15.57 -29.00
C ASP A 253 -6.11 15.17 -28.10
N MET A 254 -6.30 13.87 -27.85
CA MET A 254 -7.41 13.36 -27.03
C MET A 254 -7.09 13.41 -25.53
N GLY A 255 -5.81 13.32 -25.16
CA GLY A 255 -5.38 13.35 -23.76
C GLY A 255 -5.94 12.20 -22.94
N TRP A 256 -5.65 10.96 -23.36
CA TRP A 256 -6.11 9.78 -22.62
C TRP A 256 -5.49 9.68 -21.22
N ASN A 257 -6.11 8.93 -20.33
CA ASN A 257 -5.45 8.54 -19.10
C ASN A 257 -4.20 7.69 -19.41
N ALA A 258 -3.12 7.87 -18.66
CA ALA A 258 -1.89 7.09 -18.78
C ALA A 258 -1.12 7.06 -17.46
N ASN A 259 -0.33 6.01 -17.29
CA ASN A 259 0.61 5.87 -16.18
C ASN A 259 2.03 6.17 -16.65
N TYR A 260 2.83 6.76 -15.76
CA TYR A 260 4.23 7.05 -16.02
C TYR A 260 5.09 6.53 -14.87
N TYR A 261 5.97 5.61 -15.20
CA TYR A 261 7.05 5.15 -14.33
C TYR A 261 8.19 6.17 -14.31
N LEU A 262 8.66 6.55 -13.12
CA LEU A 262 9.79 7.45 -12.91
C LEU A 262 10.79 6.76 -11.95
N PRO A 263 12.02 6.46 -12.41
CA PRO A 263 12.98 5.75 -11.59
C PRO A 263 13.50 6.62 -10.43
N GLY A 264 13.57 6.02 -9.24
CA GLY A 264 14.05 6.61 -8.00
C GLY A 264 15.55 6.98 -8.00
N GLY A 265 16.00 7.49 -6.85
CA GLY A 265 17.41 7.71 -6.54
C GLY A 265 17.88 9.16 -6.68
N SER A 266 19.20 9.35 -6.74
CA SER A 266 19.80 10.70 -6.67
C SER A 266 19.39 11.66 -7.80
N GLY A 267 18.88 11.12 -8.92
CA GLY A 267 18.42 11.85 -10.10
C GLY A 267 16.90 12.10 -10.16
N PHE A 268 16.13 11.64 -9.16
CA PHE A 268 14.65 11.57 -9.10
C PHE A 268 13.88 12.89 -9.30
N THR A 269 14.57 13.98 -9.62
CA THR A 269 13.96 15.26 -10.06
C THR A 269 13.71 15.35 -11.57
N SER A 270 14.12 14.35 -12.37
CA SER A 270 14.04 14.36 -13.83
C SER A 270 13.15 13.24 -14.36
N ALA A 271 12.17 13.58 -15.20
CA ALA A 271 11.37 12.58 -15.94
C ALA A 271 12.00 12.20 -17.30
N SER A 272 13.31 12.39 -17.48
CA SER A 272 14.04 12.02 -18.71
C SER A 272 13.98 10.53 -19.01
N ASP A 273 13.94 9.73 -17.95
CA ASP A 273 13.98 8.28 -18.00
C ASP A 273 12.58 7.69 -17.73
N ALA A 274 11.55 8.53 -17.82
CA ALA A 274 10.19 8.08 -17.59
C ALA A 274 9.72 7.11 -18.67
N VAL A 275 9.04 6.05 -18.26
CA VAL A 275 8.42 5.06 -19.15
C VAL A 275 6.92 5.24 -19.10
N LYS A 276 6.31 5.49 -20.26
CA LYS A 276 4.85 5.56 -20.40
C LYS A 276 4.26 4.16 -20.43
N LEU A 277 3.25 3.95 -19.60
CA LEU A 277 2.48 2.73 -19.47
C LEU A 277 1.04 2.95 -19.94
N PRO A 278 0.25 1.87 -20.12
CA PRO A 278 -1.15 1.97 -20.53
C PRO A 278 -2.02 2.83 -19.62
N ALA A 279 -3.22 3.13 -20.11
CA ALA A 279 -4.29 3.74 -19.32
C ALA A 279 -4.71 2.84 -18.15
N GLY A 280 -5.31 3.45 -17.14
CA GLY A 280 -5.81 2.84 -15.91
C GLY A 280 -5.49 3.73 -14.72
N VAL A 281 -6.31 3.76 -13.67
CA VAL A 281 -6.14 4.73 -12.56
C VAL A 281 -5.37 4.12 -11.38
N ILE A 282 -5.78 2.93 -10.97
CA ILE A 282 -5.19 2.22 -9.85
C ILE A 282 -3.99 1.42 -10.33
N THR A 283 -2.94 1.42 -9.53
CA THR A 283 -1.71 0.69 -9.82
C THR A 283 -1.14 0.10 -8.56
N ASP A 284 -0.45 -1.02 -8.71
CA ASP A 284 0.33 -1.65 -7.65
C ASP A 284 1.64 -2.21 -8.23
N VAL A 285 2.64 -2.43 -7.39
CA VAL A 285 3.98 -2.91 -7.76
C VAL A 285 4.41 -4.12 -6.93
N GLY A 286 4.67 -5.24 -7.61
CA GLY A 286 5.19 -6.44 -6.97
C GLY A 286 5.75 -7.44 -7.98
N ASP A 287 6.69 -8.29 -7.56
CA ASP A 287 7.32 -9.31 -8.40
C ASP A 287 6.37 -10.51 -8.62
N VAL A 288 5.45 -10.40 -9.59
CA VAL A 288 4.40 -11.40 -9.80
C VAL A 288 4.91 -12.64 -10.53
N ASP A 289 6.01 -12.53 -11.27
CA ASP A 289 6.64 -13.65 -11.99
C ASP A 289 7.97 -14.14 -11.35
N SER A 290 8.24 -13.70 -10.12
CA SER A 290 9.36 -14.17 -9.30
C SER A 290 10.72 -14.07 -10.00
N ASP A 291 10.91 -13.06 -10.86
CA ASP A 291 12.13 -12.84 -11.62
C ASP A 291 13.13 -11.89 -10.92
N GLY A 292 12.70 -11.29 -9.81
CA GLY A 292 13.47 -10.38 -8.96
C GLY A 292 13.31 -8.91 -9.30
N TYR A 293 12.38 -8.53 -10.18
CA TYR A 293 12.02 -7.15 -10.48
C TYR A 293 10.54 -6.92 -10.13
N GLY A 294 10.19 -5.77 -9.57
CA GLY A 294 8.78 -5.42 -9.40
C GLY A 294 8.07 -5.29 -10.74
N ASP A 295 6.90 -5.88 -10.88
CA ASP A 295 6.01 -5.71 -12.04
C ASP A 295 4.96 -4.65 -11.74
N VAL A 296 4.59 -3.84 -12.74
CA VAL A 296 3.53 -2.83 -12.57
C VAL A 296 2.19 -3.43 -12.98
N VAL A 297 1.27 -3.55 -12.03
CA VAL A 297 -0.12 -3.94 -12.24
C VAL A 297 -0.98 -2.68 -12.34
N ILE A 298 -1.91 -2.64 -13.30
CA ILE A 298 -2.70 -1.44 -13.62
C ILE A 298 -4.17 -1.83 -13.80
N GLY A 299 -5.05 -1.20 -13.04
CA GLY A 299 -6.50 -1.33 -13.12
C GLY A 299 -7.10 -0.43 -14.19
N LEU A 300 -7.80 -1.02 -15.16
CA LEU A 300 -8.43 -0.36 -16.28
C LEU A 300 -9.94 -0.66 -16.26
N GLU A 301 -10.68 0.02 -15.39
CA GLU A 301 -12.13 -0.14 -15.18
C GLU A 301 -12.98 0.08 -16.43
N TRP A 302 -12.51 0.89 -17.39
CA TRP A 302 -13.38 1.37 -18.45
C TRP A 302 -13.82 0.31 -19.46
N ASP A 303 -15.09 0.43 -19.84
CA ASP A 303 -15.73 -0.32 -20.91
C ASP A 303 -15.19 -0.03 -22.32
N THR A 304 -15.35 -0.99 -23.23
CA THR A 304 -14.94 -0.85 -24.66
C THR A 304 -15.56 0.36 -25.39
N ASP A 305 -16.70 0.88 -24.95
CA ASP A 305 -17.38 2.02 -25.59
C ASP A 305 -16.90 3.40 -25.08
N SER A 306 -16.08 3.43 -24.03
CA SER A 306 -15.42 4.65 -23.51
C SER A 306 -14.48 5.31 -24.52
N GLY A 307 -13.93 4.52 -25.45
CA GLY A 307 -12.90 4.94 -26.39
C GLY A 307 -11.48 5.00 -25.79
N VAL A 308 -11.32 4.68 -24.50
CA VAL A 308 -10.01 4.63 -23.84
C VAL A 308 -9.16 3.50 -24.46
N PRO A 309 -7.90 3.75 -24.84
CA PRO A 309 -7.03 2.72 -25.42
C PRO A 309 -6.83 1.53 -24.48
N GLY A 310 -7.15 0.32 -24.97
CA GLY A 310 -6.94 -0.93 -24.25
C GLY A 310 -8.09 -1.39 -23.37
N ALA A 311 -9.19 -0.61 -23.30
CA ALA A 311 -10.41 -0.93 -22.57
C ALA A 311 -11.04 -2.26 -23.04
N GLN A 312 -11.64 -2.99 -22.11
CA GLN A 312 -12.33 -4.27 -22.33
C GLN A 312 -13.79 -4.18 -21.87
N LEU A 313 -14.62 -5.18 -22.16
CA LEU A 313 -16.01 -5.18 -21.71
C LEU A 313 -16.00 -5.47 -20.21
N GLY A 314 -16.56 -4.56 -19.40
CA GLY A 314 -16.54 -4.64 -17.95
C GLY A 314 -15.20 -4.31 -17.29
N GLY A 315 -14.20 -3.84 -18.04
CA GLY A 315 -12.89 -3.49 -17.50
C GLY A 315 -11.83 -4.61 -17.60
N ALA A 316 -10.61 -4.31 -17.17
CA ALA A 316 -9.46 -5.22 -17.24
C ALA A 316 -8.36 -4.84 -16.24
N VAL A 317 -7.43 -5.77 -16.02
CA VAL A 317 -6.11 -5.52 -15.45
C VAL A 317 -5.04 -5.64 -16.53
N LYS A 318 -4.03 -4.76 -16.47
CA LYS A 318 -2.82 -4.82 -17.29
C LYS A 318 -1.61 -5.08 -16.42
N ILE A 319 -0.69 -5.93 -16.88
CA ILE A 319 0.59 -6.18 -16.18
C ILE A 319 1.74 -5.81 -17.13
N ALA A 320 2.62 -4.96 -16.66
CA ALA A 320 3.86 -4.57 -17.33
C ALA A 320 5.04 -5.11 -16.54
N HIS A 321 5.68 -6.16 -17.05
CA HIS A 321 6.75 -6.83 -16.32
C HIS A 321 7.96 -5.93 -16.09
N GLY A 322 8.56 -6.05 -14.91
CA GLY A 322 9.75 -5.36 -14.46
C GLY A 322 11.00 -5.75 -15.23
N SER A 323 12.05 -4.95 -15.07
CA SER A 323 13.39 -5.28 -15.53
C SER A 323 14.39 -4.31 -14.92
N ALA A 324 15.69 -4.61 -15.02
CA ALA A 324 16.76 -3.68 -14.65
C ALA A 324 16.75 -2.31 -15.37
N ASN A 325 15.86 -2.08 -16.35
CA ASN A 325 15.67 -0.78 -16.99
C ASN A 325 14.26 -0.21 -16.76
N GLY A 326 13.55 -0.68 -15.73
CA GLY A 326 12.13 -0.39 -15.49
C GLY A 326 11.19 -1.29 -16.30
N PRO A 327 9.90 -0.92 -16.38
CA PRO A 327 8.86 -1.80 -16.89
C PRO A 327 8.89 -1.96 -18.42
N VAL A 328 8.56 -3.16 -18.91
CA VAL A 328 8.60 -3.54 -20.32
C VAL A 328 7.30 -3.16 -21.03
N ALA A 329 7.13 -1.86 -21.32
CA ALA A 329 5.92 -1.31 -21.94
C ALA A 329 5.54 -1.89 -23.33
N SER A 330 6.45 -2.60 -24.00
CA SER A 330 6.18 -3.23 -25.30
C SER A 330 5.48 -4.58 -25.21
N ALA A 331 5.38 -5.17 -24.01
CA ALA A 331 4.82 -6.50 -23.77
C ALA A 331 3.90 -6.45 -22.55
N ILE A 332 2.70 -5.93 -22.76
CA ILE A 332 1.67 -5.81 -21.72
C ILE A 332 0.79 -7.07 -21.73
N GLN A 333 0.69 -7.74 -20.60
CA GLN A 333 -0.32 -8.75 -20.36
C GLN A 333 -1.66 -8.08 -20.04
N THR A 334 -2.77 -8.70 -20.46
CA THR A 334 -4.12 -8.24 -20.13
C THR A 334 -4.90 -9.41 -19.57
N ILE A 335 -5.59 -9.18 -18.46
CA ILE A 335 -6.54 -10.10 -17.84
C ILE A 335 -7.86 -9.35 -17.70
N ASP A 336 -8.96 -10.00 -18.06
CA ASP A 336 -10.34 -9.52 -17.93
C ASP A 336 -11.23 -10.69 -17.51
N GLN A 337 -12.52 -10.45 -17.23
CA GLN A 337 -13.45 -11.51 -16.82
C GLN A 337 -13.70 -12.57 -17.91
N ASP A 338 -13.39 -12.26 -19.18
CA ASP A 338 -13.47 -13.21 -20.30
C ASP A 338 -12.18 -14.05 -20.46
N THR A 339 -11.14 -13.75 -19.67
CA THR A 339 -9.88 -14.47 -19.69
C THR A 339 -10.06 -15.89 -19.16
N SER A 340 -9.47 -16.88 -19.85
CA SER A 340 -9.65 -18.29 -19.51
C SER A 340 -9.32 -18.59 -18.04
N GLY A 341 -10.32 -19.02 -17.29
CA GLY A 341 -10.19 -19.46 -15.89
C GLY A 341 -10.68 -18.41 -14.90
N VAL A 342 -10.75 -17.14 -15.30
CA VAL A 342 -11.37 -16.09 -14.49
C VAL A 342 -12.89 -16.37 -14.38
N PRO A 343 -13.47 -16.39 -13.17
CA PRO A 343 -14.90 -16.59 -13.00
C PRO A 343 -15.73 -15.41 -13.52
N GLY A 344 -16.96 -15.70 -13.95
CA GLY A 344 -17.87 -14.67 -14.48
C GLY A 344 -17.71 -14.48 -15.99
N GLY A 345 -18.02 -13.28 -16.45
CA GLY A 345 -17.83 -12.83 -17.83
C GLY A 345 -18.14 -11.34 -17.89
N GLY A 346 -17.41 -10.58 -18.70
CA GLY A 346 -17.50 -9.12 -18.66
C GLY A 346 -18.85 -8.59 -19.11
N GLU A 347 -19.43 -7.70 -18.33
CA GLU A 347 -20.65 -6.95 -18.60
C GLU A 347 -20.39 -5.44 -18.49
N THR A 348 -21.18 -4.63 -19.20
CA THR A 348 -21.01 -3.17 -19.15
C THR A 348 -21.28 -2.65 -17.74
N GLY A 349 -20.31 -1.92 -17.19
CA GLY A 349 -20.37 -1.34 -15.85
C GLY A 349 -19.92 -2.26 -14.72
N ASP A 350 -19.29 -3.41 -14.99
CA ASP A 350 -18.74 -4.26 -13.90
C ASP A 350 -17.55 -3.62 -13.19
N ASP A 351 -16.83 -2.72 -13.89
CA ASP A 351 -15.66 -2.00 -13.39
C ASP A 351 -14.57 -2.95 -12.84
N PHE A 352 -14.34 -4.10 -13.48
CA PHE A 352 -13.22 -5.01 -13.19
C PHE A 352 -11.88 -4.29 -13.37
N GLY A 353 -11.07 -4.29 -12.31
CA GLY A 353 -9.86 -3.47 -12.24
C GLY A 353 -10.14 -2.03 -11.81
N GLY A 354 -11.30 -1.78 -11.20
CA GLY A 354 -11.60 -0.52 -10.51
C GLY A 354 -10.70 -0.30 -9.30
N GLU A 355 -10.34 -1.38 -8.60
CA GLU A 355 -9.36 -1.43 -7.51
C GLU A 355 -8.58 -2.75 -7.57
N LEU A 356 -7.36 -2.78 -7.02
CA LEU A 356 -6.52 -3.98 -7.00
C LEU A 356 -5.43 -3.91 -5.93
N ASP A 357 -4.92 -5.07 -5.52
CA ASP A 357 -3.78 -5.18 -4.60
C ASP A 357 -3.07 -6.54 -4.73
N LEU A 358 -1.78 -6.60 -4.38
CA LEU A 358 -0.91 -7.79 -4.47
C LEU A 358 -0.49 -8.33 -3.10
N GLY A 359 -0.51 -9.66 -2.96
CA GLY A 359 -0.01 -10.33 -1.76
C GLY A 359 -0.10 -11.85 -1.85
N ASP A 360 0.65 -12.58 -1.01
CA ASP A 360 0.64 -14.06 -1.01
C ASP A 360 -0.54 -14.59 -0.17
N ILE A 361 -1.73 -14.62 -0.76
CA ILE A 361 -2.97 -15.01 -0.08
C ILE A 361 -2.94 -16.49 0.28
N ASN A 362 -2.35 -17.33 -0.58
CA ASN A 362 -2.41 -18.78 -0.40
C ASN A 362 -1.19 -19.36 0.35
N GLY A 363 -0.15 -18.56 0.58
CA GLY A 363 1.06 -18.91 1.34
C GLY A 363 2.03 -19.80 0.58
N ASP A 364 2.04 -19.75 -0.75
CA ASP A 364 2.94 -20.56 -1.59
C ASP A 364 4.25 -19.84 -1.96
N GLY A 365 4.38 -18.58 -1.56
CA GLY A 365 5.55 -17.74 -1.81
C GLY A 365 5.52 -17.01 -3.15
N HIS A 366 4.39 -16.99 -3.84
CA HIS A 366 4.16 -16.18 -5.04
C HIS A 366 3.07 -15.14 -4.77
N LEU A 367 3.22 -13.95 -5.35
CA LEU A 367 2.18 -12.94 -5.21
C LEU A 367 0.92 -13.37 -5.96
N ASP A 368 -0.22 -13.21 -5.28
CA ASP A 368 -1.55 -13.28 -5.83
C ASP A 368 -2.08 -11.86 -6.06
N LEU A 369 -3.14 -11.72 -6.85
CA LEU A 369 -3.75 -10.43 -7.17
C LEU A 369 -5.24 -10.45 -6.80
N VAL A 370 -5.68 -9.48 -6.01
CA VAL A 370 -7.11 -9.21 -5.79
C VAL A 370 -7.54 -8.10 -6.74
N VAL A 371 -8.72 -8.26 -7.35
CA VAL A 371 -9.29 -7.28 -8.28
C VAL A 371 -10.73 -6.97 -7.89
N GLY A 372 -11.05 -5.70 -7.68
CA GLY A 372 -12.41 -5.22 -7.47
C GLY A 372 -13.21 -5.12 -8.77
N SER A 373 -14.49 -5.48 -8.68
CA SER A 373 -15.54 -5.30 -9.70
C SER A 373 -16.75 -4.66 -9.03
N VAL A 374 -16.62 -3.37 -8.72
CA VAL A 374 -17.54 -2.65 -7.81
C VAL A 374 -18.97 -2.52 -8.36
N GLY A 375 -19.14 -2.59 -9.69
CA GLY A 375 -20.44 -2.52 -10.37
C GLY A 375 -21.05 -3.89 -10.72
N GLU A 376 -20.41 -4.99 -10.33
CA GLU A 376 -20.87 -6.35 -10.66
C GLU A 376 -22.32 -6.62 -10.18
N ASN A 377 -23.10 -7.22 -11.08
CA ASN A 377 -24.50 -7.59 -10.82
C ASN A 377 -24.63 -9.07 -10.45
N LEU A 378 -24.79 -9.40 -9.17
CA LEU A 378 -24.81 -10.78 -8.69
C LEU A 378 -26.21 -11.28 -8.35
N GLY A 379 -26.60 -12.43 -8.92
CA GLY A 379 -27.85 -13.11 -8.56
C GLY A 379 -29.13 -12.29 -8.78
N GLY A 380 -29.08 -11.23 -9.59
CA GLY A 380 -30.16 -10.27 -9.81
C GLY A 380 -30.20 -9.10 -8.81
N VAL A 381 -29.20 -8.99 -7.94
CA VAL A 381 -28.90 -7.80 -7.13
C VAL A 381 -27.99 -6.90 -7.97
N ALA A 382 -28.40 -5.64 -8.14
CA ALA A 382 -27.66 -4.71 -8.98
C ALA A 382 -26.57 -4.01 -8.19
N ASP A 383 -25.39 -3.83 -8.79
CA ASP A 383 -24.28 -3.08 -8.19
C ASP A 383 -23.93 -3.61 -6.78
N ALA A 384 -24.05 -4.94 -6.59
CA ALA A 384 -23.66 -5.59 -5.35
C ALA A 384 -22.15 -5.52 -5.14
N GLY A 385 -21.41 -5.60 -6.25
CA GLY A 385 -19.96 -5.63 -6.27
C GLY A 385 -19.39 -7.02 -5.97
N ALA A 386 -18.17 -7.24 -6.41
CA ALA A 386 -17.41 -8.46 -6.17
C ALA A 386 -15.91 -8.16 -6.07
N ILE A 387 -15.17 -9.13 -5.55
CA ILE A 387 -13.72 -9.23 -5.80
C ILE A 387 -13.41 -10.55 -6.51
N THR A 388 -12.35 -10.54 -7.31
CA THR A 388 -11.76 -11.75 -7.89
C THR A 388 -10.33 -11.91 -7.39
N VAL A 389 -10.02 -13.07 -6.82
CA VAL A 389 -8.65 -13.47 -6.46
C VAL A 389 -8.06 -14.24 -7.63
N LEU A 390 -6.96 -13.74 -8.17
CA LEU A 390 -6.17 -14.33 -9.23
C LEU A 390 -4.86 -14.86 -8.63
N TYR A 391 -4.75 -16.18 -8.46
CA TYR A 391 -3.56 -16.77 -7.84
C TYR A 391 -2.35 -16.75 -8.76
N GLY A 392 -1.18 -16.45 -8.19
CA GLY A 392 0.12 -16.58 -8.82
C GLY A 392 0.37 -18.04 -9.22
N ALA A 393 0.99 -18.25 -10.39
CA ALA A 393 1.32 -19.60 -10.81
C ALA A 393 2.42 -20.19 -9.92
N ALA A 394 2.19 -21.37 -9.34
CA ALA A 394 3.16 -22.08 -8.49
C ALA A 394 4.51 -22.46 -9.18
N ASP A 395 4.66 -22.19 -10.49
CA ASP A 395 5.93 -22.30 -11.20
C ASP A 395 6.66 -20.95 -11.38
N GLY A 396 6.12 -19.89 -10.80
CA GLY A 396 6.59 -18.51 -10.91
C GLY A 396 6.34 -17.88 -12.28
N SER A 397 5.41 -18.39 -13.11
CA SER A 397 5.19 -17.79 -14.43
C SER A 397 4.30 -16.55 -14.46
N GLY A 398 3.86 -16.06 -13.29
CA GLY A 398 3.01 -14.88 -13.19
C GLY A 398 1.53 -15.18 -12.89
N ILE A 399 0.74 -14.10 -12.85
CA ILE A 399 -0.71 -14.15 -12.66
C ILE A 399 -1.40 -14.67 -13.93
N THR A 400 -2.38 -15.56 -13.76
CA THR A 400 -3.28 -16.02 -14.84
C THR A 400 -4.71 -16.16 -14.31
N GLY A 401 -5.65 -16.64 -15.13
CA GLY A 401 -6.98 -17.04 -14.64
C GLY A 401 -7.03 -18.43 -13.99
N ALA A 402 -5.92 -19.16 -13.92
CA ALA A 402 -5.94 -20.54 -13.44
C ALA A 402 -6.23 -20.61 -11.93
N GLY A 403 -7.35 -21.22 -11.55
CA GLY A 403 -7.71 -21.40 -10.15
C GLY A 403 -8.31 -20.15 -9.51
N ALA A 404 -8.55 -19.08 -10.28
CA ALA A 404 -9.14 -17.85 -9.80
C ALA A 404 -10.52 -18.07 -9.15
N GLU A 405 -10.81 -17.26 -8.14
CA GLU A 405 -12.04 -17.36 -7.34
C GLU A 405 -12.72 -16.00 -7.22
N LEU A 406 -14.05 -16.00 -7.25
CA LEU A 406 -14.87 -14.80 -7.10
C LEU A 406 -15.56 -14.82 -5.74
N TYR A 407 -15.50 -13.69 -5.05
CA TYR A 407 -16.08 -13.48 -3.74
C TYR A 407 -17.07 -12.31 -3.76
N SER A 408 -18.20 -12.49 -3.09
CA SER A 408 -19.16 -11.44 -2.75
C SER A 408 -19.66 -11.65 -1.32
N GLN A 409 -20.52 -10.76 -0.82
CA GLN A 409 -21.11 -10.90 0.51
C GLN A 409 -21.98 -12.17 0.64
N ASN A 410 -22.50 -12.72 -0.46
CA ASN A 410 -23.20 -14.01 -0.48
C ASN A 410 -22.28 -15.24 -0.51
N THR A 411 -20.96 -15.08 -0.68
CA THR A 411 -20.02 -16.21 -0.64
C THR A 411 -19.99 -16.81 0.78
N PRO A 412 -20.12 -18.15 0.95
CA PRO A 412 -20.08 -18.76 2.27
C PRO A 412 -18.79 -18.41 3.02
N GLY A 413 -18.92 -17.80 4.21
CA GLY A 413 -17.78 -17.35 5.00
C GLY A 413 -17.53 -15.85 4.92
N VAL A 414 -18.10 -15.16 3.92
CA VAL A 414 -18.13 -13.70 3.86
C VAL A 414 -19.33 -13.21 4.69
N PRO A 415 -19.15 -12.23 5.59
CA PRO A 415 -20.24 -11.68 6.38
C PRO A 415 -21.28 -10.93 5.53
N ASN A 416 -22.52 -10.92 6.03
CA ASN A 416 -23.69 -10.26 5.43
C ASN A 416 -24.21 -10.97 4.15
N SER A 417 -24.91 -10.26 3.28
CA SER A 417 -25.47 -10.75 2.02
C SER A 417 -25.51 -9.63 1.01
N ASP A 418 -25.36 -9.93 -0.29
CA ASP A 418 -25.41 -8.91 -1.35
C ASP A 418 -26.71 -8.08 -1.27
N GLU A 419 -26.58 -6.77 -1.15
CA GLU A 419 -27.66 -5.80 -1.31
C GLU A 419 -27.40 -4.89 -2.52
N LYS A 420 -28.42 -4.15 -2.93
CA LYS A 420 -28.32 -3.27 -4.09
C LYS A 420 -27.43 -2.08 -3.71
N ASP A 421 -26.48 -1.74 -4.58
CA ASP A 421 -25.58 -0.59 -4.41
C ASP A 421 -24.65 -0.75 -3.19
N ASP A 422 -24.31 -1.97 -2.78
CA ASP A 422 -23.34 -2.20 -1.69
C ASP A 422 -21.91 -1.90 -2.12
N ASN A 423 -21.62 -2.08 -3.42
CA ASN A 423 -20.31 -1.81 -3.99
C ASN A 423 -19.19 -2.59 -3.28
N PHE A 424 -19.40 -3.87 -2.96
CA PHE A 424 -18.36 -4.72 -2.40
C PHE A 424 -17.18 -4.84 -3.37
N GLY A 425 -15.95 -4.67 -2.88
CA GLY A 425 -14.77 -4.53 -3.74
C GLY A 425 -14.55 -3.11 -4.24
N SER A 426 -15.18 -2.10 -3.61
CA SER A 426 -14.94 -0.69 -3.89
C SER A 426 -13.54 -0.21 -3.52
N ASP A 427 -12.85 -1.02 -2.73
CA ASP A 427 -11.45 -0.89 -2.35
C ASP A 427 -10.99 -2.25 -1.81
N VAL A 428 -9.71 -2.59 -1.98
CA VAL A 428 -9.15 -3.88 -1.57
C VAL A 428 -7.74 -3.71 -1.02
N HIS A 429 -7.39 -4.54 -0.04
CA HIS A 429 -6.05 -4.58 0.52
C HIS A 429 -5.71 -6.01 0.98
N ILE A 430 -4.44 -6.37 1.03
CA ILE A 430 -3.94 -7.69 1.41
C ILE A 430 -2.87 -7.52 2.48
N ASP A 431 -3.14 -8.06 3.67
CA ASP A 431 -2.28 -7.94 4.85
C ASP A 431 -2.33 -9.23 5.67
N ASP A 432 -1.22 -9.66 6.31
CA ASP A 432 -1.28 -10.78 7.29
C ASP A 432 -1.76 -10.31 8.68
N LEU A 433 -3.07 -10.09 8.81
CA LEU A 433 -3.71 -9.56 10.03
C LEU A 433 -3.62 -10.51 11.25
N ASN A 434 -3.15 -11.74 11.05
CA ASN A 434 -3.17 -12.77 12.06
C ASN A 434 -1.82 -13.52 12.27
N ASP A 435 -0.77 -13.13 11.55
CA ASP A 435 0.60 -13.66 11.59
C ASP A 435 0.62 -15.19 11.37
N ASP A 436 -0.09 -15.65 10.33
CA ASP A 436 -0.07 -17.07 9.93
C ASP A 436 0.68 -17.37 8.61
N GLY A 437 1.29 -16.33 8.03
CA GLY A 437 2.10 -16.36 6.83
C GLY A 437 1.28 -16.40 5.54
N ARG A 438 0.03 -15.94 5.58
CA ARG A 438 -0.85 -15.77 4.41
C ARG A 438 -1.47 -14.39 4.43
N GLY A 439 -1.55 -13.76 3.28
CA GLY A 439 -2.29 -12.51 3.10
C GLY A 439 -3.78 -12.72 3.36
N ASP A 440 -4.33 -11.97 4.30
CA ASP A 440 -5.78 -11.84 4.51
C ASP A 440 -6.31 -10.74 3.58
N VAL A 441 -7.50 -10.92 3.02
CA VAL A 441 -8.07 -9.95 2.08
C VAL A 441 -9.04 -9.03 2.80
N ILE A 442 -8.79 -7.72 2.72
CA ILE A 442 -9.64 -6.67 3.27
C ILE A 442 -10.41 -6.03 2.14
N VAL A 443 -11.72 -5.89 2.31
CA VAL A 443 -12.61 -5.42 1.25
C VAL A 443 -13.49 -4.28 1.74
N GLY A 444 -13.47 -3.17 1.01
CA GLY A 444 -14.40 -2.07 1.15
C GLY A 444 -15.75 -2.37 0.49
N ALA A 445 -16.82 -1.89 1.12
CA ALA A 445 -18.15 -1.83 0.53
C ALA A 445 -18.73 -0.44 0.82
N LEU A 446 -18.25 0.57 0.09
CA LEU A 446 -18.55 1.98 0.41
C LEU A 446 -20.04 2.33 0.32
N GLY A 447 -20.81 1.56 -0.45
CA GLY A 447 -22.23 1.79 -0.70
C GLY A 447 -23.14 1.21 0.38
N GLU A 448 -22.63 0.26 1.17
CA GLU A 448 -23.32 -0.43 2.25
C GLU A 448 -24.09 0.55 3.16
N ASN A 449 -25.35 0.22 3.44
CA ASN A 449 -26.27 1.00 4.30
C ASN A 449 -26.41 2.46 3.84
N ASP A 450 -26.80 2.68 2.57
CA ASP A 450 -27.02 4.00 1.97
C ASP A 450 -25.77 4.91 2.04
N GLY A 451 -24.58 4.36 1.76
CA GLY A 451 -23.32 5.10 1.75
C GLY A 451 -22.71 5.35 3.14
N ASN A 452 -23.14 4.57 4.14
CA ASN A 452 -22.42 4.50 5.42
C ASN A 452 -21.08 3.79 5.26
N GLY A 453 -21.05 2.77 4.41
CA GLY A 453 -19.87 1.98 4.11
C GLY A 453 -19.58 0.91 5.16
N ALA A 454 -18.82 -0.09 4.74
CA ALA A 454 -18.30 -1.16 5.59
C ALA A 454 -16.94 -1.66 5.10
N VAL A 455 -16.26 -2.35 6.01
CA VAL A 455 -14.99 -3.05 5.75
C VAL A 455 -15.13 -4.51 6.18
N TYR A 456 -14.69 -5.42 5.33
CA TYR A 456 -14.73 -6.85 5.55
C TYR A 456 -13.30 -7.40 5.54
N ALA A 457 -12.79 -7.79 6.71
CA ALA A 457 -11.53 -8.53 6.81
C ALA A 457 -11.82 -10.03 6.65
N LEU A 458 -11.26 -10.64 5.61
CA LEU A 458 -11.48 -12.03 5.23
C LEU A 458 -10.17 -12.80 5.35
N ASN A 459 -10.04 -13.56 6.43
CA ASN A 459 -8.80 -14.29 6.69
C ASN A 459 -8.63 -15.46 5.73
N SER A 460 -7.42 -15.62 5.20
CA SER A 460 -7.05 -16.74 4.35
C SER A 460 -6.91 -18.03 5.16
N GLN A 461 -7.76 -19.01 4.87
CA GLN A 461 -7.78 -20.29 5.57
C GLN A 461 -6.81 -21.28 4.91
N ALA A 462 -6.27 -22.20 5.72
CA ALA A 462 -5.39 -23.26 5.23
C ALA A 462 -6.05 -24.24 4.23
N ASP A 463 -7.36 -24.17 4.03
CA ASP A 463 -8.08 -24.93 2.99
C ASP A 463 -8.27 -24.15 1.68
N GLY A 464 -7.71 -22.94 1.58
CA GLY A 464 -7.76 -22.04 0.43
C GLY A 464 -8.96 -21.11 0.40
N THR A 465 -9.87 -21.20 1.38
CA THR A 465 -11.04 -20.31 1.44
C THR A 465 -10.74 -19.00 2.16
N LEU A 466 -11.41 -17.92 1.77
CA LEU A 466 -11.45 -16.69 2.56
C LEU A 466 -12.66 -16.70 3.51
N SER A 467 -12.46 -16.29 4.77
CA SER A 467 -13.58 -16.19 5.71
C SER A 467 -13.42 -15.07 6.75
N GLY A 468 -14.51 -14.35 7.00
CA GLY A 468 -14.61 -13.29 8.00
C GLY A 468 -15.64 -13.62 9.09
N SER A 469 -15.42 -13.11 10.30
CA SER A 469 -16.36 -13.35 11.41
C SER A 469 -17.51 -12.33 11.49
N ALA A 470 -17.27 -11.10 11.04
CA ALA A 470 -18.22 -10.00 10.97
C ALA A 470 -17.66 -8.87 10.07
N GLY A 471 -18.55 -8.03 9.54
CA GLY A 471 -18.14 -6.75 8.93
C GLY A 471 -17.88 -5.69 10.00
N THR A 472 -17.04 -4.72 9.64
CA THR A 472 -16.74 -3.50 10.40
C THR A 472 -17.54 -2.34 9.81
N TYR A 473 -18.28 -1.63 10.65
CA TYR A 473 -19.20 -0.57 10.24
C TYR A 473 -18.90 0.74 10.99
N VAL A 474 -19.42 1.86 10.50
CA VAL A 474 -19.32 3.17 11.19
C VAL A 474 -19.74 3.10 12.67
N SER A 475 -20.78 2.31 12.97
CA SER A 475 -21.29 2.11 14.33
C SER A 475 -20.31 1.37 15.24
N THR A 476 -19.50 0.45 14.70
CA THR A 476 -18.49 -0.31 15.45
C THR A 476 -17.26 0.53 15.77
N LEU A 477 -16.96 1.50 14.91
CA LEU A 477 -15.81 2.40 15.03
C LEU A 477 -16.14 3.72 15.76
N GLY A 478 -17.41 3.92 16.14
CA GLY A 478 -17.84 5.17 16.76
C GLY A 478 -17.87 6.36 15.80
N ILE A 479 -17.89 6.10 14.49
CA ILE A 479 -18.09 7.09 13.44
C ILE A 479 -19.59 7.42 13.34
N SER A 480 -19.92 8.68 13.15
CA SER A 480 -21.31 9.11 12.96
C SER A 480 -21.84 8.63 11.60
N GLY A 481 -22.88 7.78 11.61
CA GLY A 481 -23.63 7.40 10.38
C GLY A 481 -24.52 8.50 9.79
N SER A 482 -24.35 9.76 10.20
CA SER A 482 -25.06 10.90 9.59
C SER A 482 -24.42 11.27 8.26
N GLY A 483 -25.23 11.53 7.24
CA GLY A 483 -24.73 11.77 5.89
C GLY A 483 -24.30 10.46 5.22
N THR A 484 -23.23 10.51 4.44
CA THR A 484 -22.65 9.35 3.74
C THR A 484 -21.17 9.27 4.07
N PRO A 485 -20.76 8.72 5.23
CA PRO A 485 -19.36 8.64 5.64
C PRO A 485 -18.43 7.93 4.65
N LEU A 486 -18.95 6.96 3.89
CA LEU A 486 -18.19 6.11 2.97
C LEU A 486 -17.01 5.40 3.66
N LEU A 487 -17.27 4.69 4.77
CA LEU A 487 -16.25 3.85 5.39
C LEU A 487 -15.79 2.75 4.42
N GLY A 488 -14.48 2.53 4.31
CA GLY A 488 -13.92 1.52 3.40
C GLY A 488 -13.77 2.00 1.96
N ALA A 489 -13.75 3.32 1.75
CA ALA A 489 -13.55 3.92 0.43
C ALA A 489 -12.08 4.23 0.08
N ASN A 490 -11.16 4.00 1.03
CA ASN A 490 -9.72 4.19 0.87
C ASN A 490 -8.99 3.45 2.01
N PHE A 491 -8.22 2.42 1.69
CA PHE A 491 -7.18 1.83 2.49
C PHE A 491 -5.88 2.61 2.31
N ALA A 492 -4.93 2.45 3.22
CA ALA A 492 -3.64 3.12 3.08
C ALA A 492 -2.68 2.18 2.37
N ASP A 493 -1.94 2.75 1.42
CA ASP A 493 -1.01 2.04 0.53
C ASP A 493 0.43 2.58 0.68
#